data_AF-A0A973RV58-F1
#
_entry.id   AF-A0A973RV58-F1
#
_cell.length_a   1.000
_cell.length_b   1.000
_cell.length_c   1.000
_cell.angle_alpha   90.00
_cell.angle_beta   90.00
_cell.angle_gamma   90.00
#
_symmetry.space_group_name_H-M   'P 1'
#
loop_
_entity.id
_entity.type
_entity.pdbx_description
1 polymer ?
#
loop_
_entity_poly.entity_id
_entity_poly.type
_entity_poly.pdbx_seq_one_letter_code
_entity_poly.pdbx_strand_id
1 'polypeptide(L)'
;MTRTRRTATAVVLALVLPLPVVAAASAPAAATSVHRALAASDGAVSPAELPAPTGPYAVGRDILHLVDEHRQDPWVPSAGQRQLMVSVYYPALPGTGGPAPYMTTEAARLMLQMKIPGTTIPPEAVSETRTWSHTGAIPRHGRYPLIMLSPGFTMPRTEITSLAEDLASRGYVVALVDHTYENSGTTFPDG
;
A
#
# COMPACT_ATOMS: atom_id res chain seq x y z
N MET A 1 18.57 -62.32 0.11
CA MET A 1 18.62 -61.31 -0.97
C MET A 1 17.21 -61.09 -1.46
N THR A 2 16.81 -59.82 -1.51
CA THR A 2 15.47 -59.28 -1.33
C THR A 2 14.63 -59.26 -2.60
N ARG A 3 13.44 -59.85 -2.54
CA ARG A 3 12.30 -59.51 -3.42
C ARG A 3 10.99 -59.73 -2.67
N THR A 4 10.38 -58.64 -2.23
CA THR A 4 9.03 -58.61 -1.68
C THR A 4 8.24 -57.56 -2.43
N ARG A 5 7.42 -58.02 -3.39
CA ARG A 5 6.23 -57.29 -3.85
C ARG A 5 5.10 -57.67 -2.90
N ARG A 6 4.58 -56.72 -2.13
CA ARG A 6 3.23 -56.78 -1.58
C ARG A 6 2.65 -55.37 -1.55
N THR A 7 1.69 -55.18 -2.43
CA THR A 7 0.67 -54.13 -2.38
C THR A 7 -0.02 -54.14 -1.02
N ALA A 8 -0.06 -53.00 -0.35
CA ALA A 8 -0.89 -52.77 0.83
C ALA A 8 -1.78 -51.55 0.57
N THR A 9 -3.01 -51.84 0.20
CA THR A 9 -4.17 -50.95 0.31
C THR A 9 -4.45 -50.68 1.79
N ALA A 10 -4.51 -49.42 2.20
CA ALA A 10 -5.04 -48.98 3.50
C ALA A 10 -5.96 -47.78 3.20
N VAL A 11 -7.26 -48.02 3.01
CA VAL A 11 -8.34 -47.83 4.01
C VAL A 11 -8.35 -46.41 4.57
N VAL A 12 -9.12 -45.54 3.92
CA VAL A 12 -9.53 -44.22 4.43
C VAL A 12 -10.71 -44.46 5.37
N LEU A 13 -10.50 -44.20 6.67
CA LEU A 13 -11.56 -44.22 7.68
C LEU A 13 -12.23 -42.85 7.71
N ALA A 14 -13.40 -42.72 7.08
CA ALA A 14 -14.24 -41.54 7.20
C ALA A 14 -15.01 -41.59 8.53
N LEU A 15 -14.64 -40.74 9.49
CA LEU A 15 -15.44 -40.52 10.70
C LEU A 15 -16.55 -39.52 10.40
N VAL A 16 -17.79 -40.00 10.30
CA VAL A 16 -18.99 -39.14 10.25
C VAL A 16 -19.53 -39.03 11.68
N LEU A 17 -19.40 -37.85 12.28
CA LEU A 17 -20.04 -37.50 13.55
C LEU A 17 -21.38 -36.82 13.26
N PRO A 18 -22.53 -37.29 13.81
CA PRO A 18 -23.78 -36.59 13.71
C PRO A 18 -23.81 -35.44 14.74
N LEU A 19 -23.88 -34.20 14.25
CA LEU A 19 -24.19 -33.03 15.09
C LEU A 19 -25.70 -32.97 15.36
N PRO A 20 -26.15 -32.79 16.62
CA PRO A 20 -27.56 -32.54 16.90
C PRO A 20 -27.92 -31.11 16.48
N VAL A 21 -28.97 -30.98 15.67
CA VAL A 21 -29.60 -29.70 15.35
C VAL A 21 -30.31 -29.20 16.61
N VAL A 22 -29.69 -28.28 17.32
CA VAL A 22 -30.35 -27.50 18.37
C VAL A 22 -31.10 -26.36 17.69
N ALA A 23 -32.43 -26.38 17.79
CA ALA A 23 -33.27 -25.26 17.40
C ALA A 23 -32.97 -24.08 18.34
N ALA A 24 -32.28 -23.06 17.82
CA ALA A 24 -32.07 -21.81 18.53
C ALA A 24 -33.36 -20.99 18.53
N ALA A 25 -33.99 -20.85 19.70
CA ALA A 25 -35.05 -19.87 19.92
C ALA A 25 -34.44 -18.46 19.80
N SER A 26 -35.01 -17.65 18.91
CA SER A 26 -34.62 -16.25 18.72
C SER A 26 -35.07 -15.41 19.92
N ALA A 27 -34.13 -15.07 20.80
CA ALA A 27 -34.31 -13.98 21.77
C ALA A 27 -34.07 -12.63 21.06
N PRO A 28 -34.88 -11.59 21.29
CA PRO A 28 -34.63 -10.29 20.68
C PRO A 28 -33.39 -9.66 21.34
N ALA A 29 -32.32 -9.52 20.56
CA ALA A 29 -31.17 -8.71 20.97
C ALA A 29 -31.61 -7.25 20.98
N ALA A 30 -31.78 -6.68 22.18
CA ALA A 30 -31.91 -5.24 22.35
C ALA A 30 -30.60 -4.59 21.86
N ALA A 31 -30.66 -3.92 20.71
CA ALA A 31 -29.56 -3.13 20.20
C ALA A 31 -29.40 -1.88 21.08
N THR A 32 -28.52 -1.95 22.08
CA THR A 32 -28.11 -0.79 22.85
C THR A 32 -27.18 0.04 21.98
N SER A 33 -27.74 1.03 21.28
CA SER A 33 -27.00 2.01 20.48
C SER A 33 -26.16 2.88 21.41
N VAL A 34 -24.89 2.52 21.60
CA VAL A 34 -23.92 3.39 22.29
C VAL A 34 -23.43 4.44 21.30
N HIS A 35 -24.26 5.45 21.01
CA HIS A 35 -23.78 6.66 20.34
C HIS A 35 -22.93 7.45 21.34
N ARG A 36 -21.62 7.19 21.36
CA ARG A 36 -20.67 8.09 22.00
C ARG A 36 -20.66 9.38 21.18
N ALA A 37 -21.31 10.42 21.70
CA ALA A 37 -21.16 11.76 21.19
C ALA A 37 -19.67 12.14 21.30
N LEU A 38 -18.99 12.29 20.17
CA LEU A 38 -17.69 12.94 20.11
C LEU A 38 -17.94 14.41 20.45
N ALA A 39 -17.55 14.82 21.65
CA ALA A 39 -17.43 16.23 21.97
C ALA A 39 -16.46 16.84 20.95
N ALA A 40 -16.90 17.87 20.23
CA ALA A 40 -16.03 18.66 19.37
C ALA A 40 -14.98 19.30 20.27
N SER A 41 -13.77 18.73 20.28
CA SER A 41 -12.60 19.44 20.76
C SER A 41 -12.34 20.59 19.77
N ASP A 42 -12.23 21.82 20.27
CA ASP A 42 -11.52 22.93 19.61
C ASP A 42 -10.02 22.60 19.51
N GLY A 43 -9.72 21.47 18.87
CA GLY A 43 -8.40 20.90 18.73
C GLY A 43 -7.80 21.43 17.44
N ALA A 44 -6.61 22.03 17.55
CA ALA A 44 -5.72 22.12 16.41
C ALA A 44 -5.68 20.74 15.73
N VAL A 45 -6.08 20.67 14.47
CA VAL A 45 -6.10 19.43 13.71
C VAL A 45 -4.65 18.97 13.60
N SER A 46 -4.26 17.96 14.37
CA SER A 46 -2.97 17.31 14.16
C SER A 46 -2.94 16.79 12.72
N PRO A 47 -1.86 17.07 11.96
CA PRO A 47 -1.75 16.56 10.60
C PRO A 47 -1.88 15.03 10.61
N ALA A 48 -2.58 14.48 9.62
CA ALA A 48 -2.70 13.04 9.46
C ALA A 48 -1.32 12.40 9.35
N GLU A 49 -1.15 11.19 9.89
CA GLU A 49 0.10 10.44 9.76
C GLU A 49 -0.16 8.99 9.36
N LEU A 50 0.74 8.42 8.57
CA LEU A 50 0.75 6.99 8.29
C LEU A 50 1.23 6.21 9.52
N PRO A 51 0.83 4.93 9.69
CA PRO A 51 1.36 4.08 10.73
C PRO A 51 2.89 4.01 10.70
N ALA A 52 3.52 4.08 11.88
CA ALA A 52 4.96 3.97 12.00
C ALA A 52 5.45 2.58 11.52
N PRO A 53 6.52 2.53 10.70
CA PRO A 53 7.20 1.28 10.38
C PRO A 53 7.72 0.58 11.64
N THR A 54 7.70 -0.75 11.62
CA THR A 54 8.00 -1.57 12.80
C THR A 54 9.37 -2.24 12.75
N GLY A 55 10.09 -2.10 11.63
CA GLY A 55 11.44 -2.62 11.48
C GLY A 55 12.53 -1.67 12.00
N PRO A 56 13.79 -2.15 12.12
CA PRO A 56 14.87 -1.41 12.75
C PRO A 56 15.58 -0.41 11.82
N TYR A 57 15.23 -0.37 10.53
CA TYR A 57 15.88 0.50 9.56
C TYR A 57 15.08 1.79 9.35
N ALA A 58 15.76 2.94 9.29
CA ALA A 58 15.18 4.15 8.71
C ALA A 58 14.88 3.91 7.23
N VAL A 59 13.92 4.65 6.67
CA VAL A 59 13.45 4.43 5.29
C VAL A 59 13.83 5.63 4.42
N GLY A 60 14.53 5.38 3.31
CA GLY A 60 14.71 6.33 2.23
C GLY A 60 13.69 6.09 1.12
N ARG A 61 13.39 7.12 0.33
CA ARG A 61 12.52 7.02 -0.85
C ARG A 61 13.06 7.86 -2.00
N ASP A 62 13.23 7.23 -3.15
CA ASP A 62 13.47 7.89 -4.43
C ASP A 62 12.31 7.66 -5.38
N ILE A 63 12.17 8.52 -6.40
CA ILE A 63 11.17 8.38 -7.45
C ILE A 63 11.91 8.25 -8.78
N LEU A 64 11.61 7.18 -9.52
CA LEU A 64 12.14 6.93 -10.85
C LEU A 64 11.04 7.14 -11.89
N HIS A 65 11.40 7.80 -12.99
CA HIS A 65 10.61 7.84 -14.21
C HIS A 65 11.23 6.86 -15.19
N LEU A 66 10.47 5.83 -15.55
CA LEU A 66 10.89 4.78 -16.47
C LEU A 66 10.12 4.90 -17.77
N VAL A 67 10.82 4.76 -18.89
CA VAL A 67 10.24 4.72 -20.23
C VAL A 67 10.61 3.39 -20.85
N ASP A 68 9.60 2.62 -21.27
CA ASP A 68 9.80 1.38 -22.02
C ASP A 68 9.86 1.71 -23.51
N GLU A 69 11.07 1.68 -24.06
CA GLU A 69 11.32 2.08 -25.45
C GLU A 69 10.80 1.08 -26.50
N HIS A 70 10.32 -0.08 -26.05
CA HIS A 70 9.90 -1.16 -26.94
C HIS A 70 8.38 -1.33 -26.99
N ARG A 71 7.62 -0.55 -26.21
CA ARG A 71 6.16 -0.63 -26.15
C ARG A 71 5.53 0.75 -26.26
N GLN A 72 4.50 0.86 -27.09
CA GLN A 72 3.57 1.99 -27.00
C GLN A 72 2.71 1.87 -25.75
N ASP A 73 2.21 2.99 -25.26
CA ASP A 73 1.25 2.98 -24.17
C ASP A 73 -0.02 2.21 -24.61
N PRO A 74 -0.48 1.20 -23.84
CA PRO A 74 -1.59 0.35 -24.24
C PRO A 74 -2.96 1.03 -24.15
N TRP A 75 -3.09 2.12 -23.38
CA TRP A 75 -4.35 2.82 -23.16
C TRP A 75 -4.46 4.08 -24.01
N VAL A 76 -3.35 4.80 -24.15
CA VAL A 76 -3.26 6.02 -24.95
C VAL A 76 -2.06 5.92 -25.91
N PRO A 77 -2.13 5.11 -26.98
CA PRO A 77 -1.00 4.93 -27.89
C PRO A 77 -0.46 6.22 -28.51
N SER A 78 -1.32 7.24 -28.68
CA SER A 78 -0.93 8.56 -29.18
C SER A 78 -0.02 9.34 -28.24
N ALA A 79 0.05 8.97 -26.96
CA ALA A 79 1.00 9.54 -25.99
C ALA A 79 2.43 9.00 -26.17
N GLY A 80 2.63 8.03 -27.05
CA GLY A 80 3.94 7.48 -27.39
C GLY A 80 4.30 6.24 -26.57
N GLN A 81 5.54 6.21 -26.08
CA GLN A 81 6.11 5.04 -25.39
C GLN A 81 5.48 4.86 -24.01
N ARG A 82 5.42 3.61 -23.51
CA ARG A 82 4.88 3.30 -22.19
C ARG A 82 5.80 3.89 -21.13
N GLN A 83 5.27 4.80 -20.33
CA GLN A 83 5.97 5.40 -19.20
C GLN A 83 5.45 4.78 -17.90
N LEU A 84 6.26 4.79 -16.84
CA LEU A 84 5.91 4.34 -15.50
C LEU A 84 6.61 5.22 -14.47
N MET A 85 5.90 5.56 -13.40
CA MET A 85 6.50 6.22 -12.23
C MET A 85 6.67 5.20 -11.11
N VAL A 86 7.86 5.11 -10.53
CA VAL A 86 8.19 4.11 -9.50
C VAL A 86 8.73 4.80 -8.26
N SER A 87 8.07 4.61 -7.13
CA SER A 87 8.65 4.94 -5.82
C SER A 87 9.54 3.78 -5.35
N VAL A 88 10.83 4.02 -5.15
CA VAL A 88 11.77 3.04 -4.61
C VAL A 88 12.01 3.35 -3.14
N TYR A 89 11.55 2.47 -2.26
CA TYR A 89 11.80 2.55 -0.82
C TYR A 89 12.96 1.62 -0.45
N TYR A 90 13.85 2.07 0.42
CA TYR A 90 15.05 1.32 0.76
C TYR A 90 15.50 1.56 2.21
N PRO A 91 16.24 0.61 2.81
CA PRO A 91 16.85 0.81 4.12
C PRO A 91 17.89 1.93 4.05
N ALA A 92 17.78 2.93 4.90
CA ALA A 92 18.62 4.12 4.90
C ALA A 92 19.40 4.32 6.21
N LEU A 93 20.37 5.22 6.18
CA LEU A 93 21.04 5.73 7.37
C LEU A 93 20.11 6.73 8.10
N PRO A 94 19.88 6.56 9.41
CA PRO A 94 19.02 7.46 10.17
C PRO A 94 19.60 8.89 10.18
N GLY A 95 18.71 9.90 10.16
CA GLY A 95 19.11 11.31 10.21
C GLY A 95 19.65 11.90 8.90
N THR A 96 19.47 11.22 7.77
CA THR A 96 19.86 11.71 6.44
C THR A 96 18.64 12.01 5.57
N GLY A 97 18.78 12.95 4.62
CA GLY A 97 17.68 13.37 3.76
C GLY A 97 16.67 14.29 4.45
N GLY A 98 15.55 14.55 3.77
CA GLY A 98 14.41 15.34 4.28
C GLY A 98 13.11 14.54 4.22
N PRO A 99 12.06 14.92 4.99
CA PRO A 99 10.78 14.23 4.96
C PRO A 99 10.23 14.09 3.54
N ALA A 100 9.81 12.88 3.18
CA ALA A 100 9.20 12.65 1.89
C ALA A 100 7.70 12.99 1.95
N PRO A 101 7.15 13.83 1.05
CA PRO A 101 5.72 14.14 1.05
C PRO A 101 4.90 12.90 0.68
N TYR A 102 3.65 12.80 1.15
CA TYR A 102 2.79 11.65 0.81
C TYR A 102 2.49 11.60 -0.69
N MET A 103 2.12 12.74 -1.27
CA MET A 103 1.91 12.96 -2.70
C MET A 103 2.05 14.46 -3.00
N THR A 104 2.01 14.86 -4.27
CA THR A 104 1.90 16.29 -4.62
C THR A 104 0.50 16.79 -4.29
N THR A 105 0.37 18.09 -4.03
CA THR A 105 -0.94 18.74 -3.80
C THR A 105 -1.87 18.57 -5.00
N GLU A 106 -1.32 18.59 -6.22
CA GLU A 106 -2.10 18.37 -7.44
C GLU A 106 -2.60 16.92 -7.57
N ALA A 107 -1.77 15.94 -7.24
CA ALA A 107 -2.18 14.54 -7.17
C ALA A 107 -3.30 14.34 -6.14
N ALA A 108 -3.18 14.97 -4.96
CA ALA A 108 -4.21 14.95 -3.94
C ALA A 108 -5.52 15.58 -4.43
N ARG A 109 -5.45 16.72 -5.12
CA ARG A 109 -6.61 17.39 -5.72
C ARG A 109 -7.33 16.49 -6.70
N LEU A 110 -6.60 15.87 -7.64
CA LEU A 110 -7.15 14.96 -8.64
C LEU A 110 -7.75 13.69 -8.02
N MET A 111 -7.07 13.12 -7.01
CA MET A 111 -7.58 11.99 -6.24
C MET A 111 -8.89 12.34 -5.54
N LEU A 112 -8.95 13.47 -4.82
CA LEU A 112 -10.14 13.93 -4.11
C LEU A 112 -11.31 14.17 -5.07
N GLN A 113 -11.06 14.79 -6.23
CA GLN A 113 -12.08 15.01 -7.25
C GLN A 113 -12.64 13.71 -7.82
N MET A 114 -11.79 12.70 -8.03
CA MET A 114 -12.22 11.39 -8.53
C MET A 114 -12.97 10.59 -7.46
N LYS A 115 -12.42 10.51 -6.24
CA LYS A 115 -12.89 9.61 -5.18
C LYS A 115 -14.03 10.19 -4.34
N ILE A 116 -14.05 11.50 -4.15
CA ILE A 116 -15.04 12.19 -3.32
C ILE A 116 -15.48 13.49 -4.01
N PRO A 117 -16.22 13.41 -5.13
CA PRO A 117 -16.67 14.60 -5.86
C PRO A 117 -17.45 15.57 -4.96
N GLY A 118 -17.12 16.85 -5.02
CA GLY A 118 -17.75 17.90 -4.20
C GLY A 118 -17.24 17.99 -2.76
N THR A 119 -16.16 17.28 -2.42
CA THR A 119 -15.52 17.39 -1.11
C THR A 119 -15.00 18.80 -0.82
N THR A 120 -15.06 19.20 0.44
CA THR A 120 -14.46 20.43 0.98
C THR A 120 -13.11 20.19 1.64
N ILE A 121 -12.60 18.95 1.59
CA ILE A 121 -11.28 18.60 2.13
C ILE A 121 -10.21 19.33 1.30
N PRO A 122 -9.35 20.17 1.91
CA PRO A 122 -8.27 20.81 1.19
C PRO A 122 -7.26 19.74 0.74
N PRO A 123 -6.75 19.78 -0.52
CA PRO A 123 -5.75 18.82 -1.00
C PRO A 123 -4.51 18.70 -0.09
N GLU A 124 -4.13 19.79 0.58
CA GLU A 124 -3.05 19.87 1.54
C GLU A 124 -3.25 18.92 2.72
N ALA A 125 -4.49 18.75 3.20
CA ALA A 125 -4.79 17.79 4.27
C ALA A 125 -4.47 16.34 3.88
N VAL A 126 -4.40 16.03 2.58
CA VAL A 126 -3.98 14.72 2.07
C VAL A 126 -2.48 14.73 1.73
N SER A 127 -2.00 15.71 0.96
CA SER A 127 -0.60 15.73 0.50
C SER A 127 0.41 15.89 1.64
N GLU A 128 0.02 16.59 2.72
CA GLU A 128 0.85 16.82 3.91
C GLU A 128 0.72 15.69 4.95
N THR A 129 0.01 14.60 4.62
CA THR A 129 0.00 13.41 5.48
C THR A 129 1.43 12.99 5.76
N ARG A 130 1.80 12.92 7.04
CA ARG A 130 3.15 12.55 7.45
C ARG A 130 3.45 11.11 7.05
N THR A 131 4.56 10.93 6.34
CA THR A 131 5.15 9.62 6.03
C THR A 131 6.38 9.35 6.90
N TRP A 132 6.95 8.14 6.82
CA TRP A 132 8.15 7.76 7.56
C TRP A 132 9.39 7.59 6.69
N SER A 133 9.27 7.87 5.39
CA SER A 133 10.36 7.86 4.43
C SER A 133 10.98 9.24 4.22
N HIS A 134 12.24 9.24 3.80
CA HIS A 134 13.02 10.44 3.57
C HIS A 134 13.55 10.49 2.13
N THR A 135 13.30 11.61 1.45
CA THR A 135 13.89 11.90 0.13
C THR A 135 15.36 12.25 0.29
N GLY A 136 16.22 11.70 -0.58
CA GLY A 136 17.66 11.98 -0.54
C GLY A 136 18.38 11.42 0.69
N ALA A 137 17.77 10.44 1.37
CA ALA A 137 18.42 9.72 2.45
C ALA A 137 19.52 8.81 1.92
N ILE A 138 20.65 8.73 2.62
CA ILE A 138 21.77 7.90 2.21
C ILE A 138 21.38 6.42 2.38
N PRO A 139 21.40 5.59 1.31
CA PRO A 139 21.10 4.17 1.43
C PRO A 139 22.07 3.48 2.38
N ARG A 140 21.57 2.57 3.23
CA ARG A 140 22.46 1.72 4.03
C ARG A 140 23.14 0.71 3.11
N HIS A 141 24.46 0.54 3.26
CA HIS A 141 25.19 -0.51 2.56
C HIS A 141 24.69 -1.91 2.94
N GLY A 142 24.49 -2.76 1.93
CA GLY A 142 24.07 -4.14 2.12
C GLY A 142 23.50 -4.76 0.85
N ARG A 143 23.07 -6.02 0.94
CA ARG A 143 22.25 -6.70 -0.07
C ARG A 143 20.87 -6.92 0.54
N TYR A 144 19.84 -6.45 -0.15
CA TYR A 144 18.46 -6.56 0.29
C TYR A 144 17.62 -7.24 -0.79
N PRO A 145 16.69 -8.14 -0.43
CA PRO A 145 15.70 -8.64 -1.37
C PRO A 145 14.83 -7.50 -1.94
N LEU A 146 14.53 -7.59 -3.23
CA LEU A 146 13.62 -6.68 -3.92
C LEU A 146 12.19 -7.22 -3.86
N ILE A 147 11.25 -6.37 -3.45
CA ILE A 147 9.82 -6.61 -3.57
C ILE A 147 9.27 -5.59 -4.57
N MET A 148 8.47 -6.06 -5.53
CA MET A 148 7.72 -5.18 -6.43
C MET A 148 6.26 -5.14 -5.98
N LEU A 149 5.74 -3.94 -5.77
CA LEU A 149 4.34 -3.70 -5.41
C LEU A 149 3.61 -3.04 -6.57
N SER A 150 2.42 -3.55 -6.85
CA SER A 150 1.48 -2.99 -7.81
C SER A 150 0.19 -2.64 -7.06
N PRO A 151 -0.29 -1.40 -7.13
CA PRO A 151 -1.57 -1.02 -6.54
C PRO A 151 -2.75 -1.62 -7.33
N GLY A 152 -3.94 -1.52 -6.75
CA GLY A 152 -5.18 -1.88 -7.41
C GLY A 152 -5.56 -0.89 -8.51
N PHE A 153 -6.45 -1.30 -9.41
CA PHE A 153 -6.97 -0.43 -10.47
C PHE A 153 -7.62 0.83 -9.87
N THR A 154 -7.40 2.00 -10.49
CA THR A 154 -7.78 3.36 -10.02
C THR A 154 -7.04 3.88 -8.78
N MET A 155 -6.19 3.06 -8.15
CA MET A 155 -5.47 3.44 -6.93
C MET A 155 -4.04 3.85 -7.29
N PRO A 156 -3.59 5.07 -6.95
CA PRO A 156 -2.20 5.44 -7.13
C PRO A 156 -1.30 4.70 -6.14
N ARG A 157 -0.03 4.58 -6.52
CA ARG A 157 1.01 3.88 -5.76
C ARG A 157 1.13 4.38 -4.32
N THR A 158 0.83 5.65 -4.08
CA THR A 158 0.86 6.27 -2.75
C THR A 158 -0.07 5.62 -1.74
N GLU A 159 -1.16 4.98 -2.16
CA GLU A 159 -2.14 4.34 -1.26
C GLU A 159 -1.60 3.10 -0.53
N ILE A 160 -0.47 2.55 -0.99
CA ILE A 160 0.23 1.44 -0.33
C ILE A 160 1.61 1.85 0.20
N THR A 161 1.81 3.15 0.47
CA THR A 161 3.04 3.70 1.07
C THR A 161 3.37 3.04 2.40
N SER A 162 2.41 2.89 3.32
CA SER A 162 2.67 2.34 4.65
C SER A 162 3.23 0.91 4.60
N LEU A 163 2.75 0.10 3.63
CA LEU A 163 3.27 -1.25 3.41
C LEU A 163 4.71 -1.20 2.86
N ALA A 164 4.97 -0.32 1.89
CA ALA A 164 6.31 -0.15 1.33
C ALA A 164 7.32 0.33 2.37
N GLU A 165 6.93 1.27 3.23
CA GLU A 165 7.75 1.77 4.33
C GLU A 165 8.01 0.69 5.39
N ASP A 166 6.98 -0.07 5.81
CA ASP A 166 7.18 -1.15 6.79
C ASP A 166 8.09 -2.25 6.23
N LEU A 167 7.92 -2.66 4.96
CA LEU A 167 8.82 -3.61 4.31
C LEU A 167 10.24 -3.05 4.22
N ALA A 168 10.43 -1.81 3.76
CA ALA A 168 11.76 -1.21 3.69
C ALA A 168 12.43 -1.12 5.08
N SER A 169 11.66 -0.77 6.11
CA SER A 169 12.13 -0.72 7.50
C SER A 169 12.59 -2.08 8.03
N ARG A 170 12.19 -3.20 7.40
CA ARG A 170 12.58 -4.58 7.74
C ARG A 170 13.75 -5.11 6.92
N GLY A 171 14.33 -4.30 6.03
CA GLY A 171 15.47 -4.71 5.21
C GLY A 171 15.09 -5.22 3.82
N TYR A 172 14.03 -4.69 3.22
CA TYR A 172 13.70 -4.92 1.81
C TYR A 172 13.96 -3.66 0.98
N VAL A 173 14.32 -3.81 -0.29
CA VAL A 173 14.12 -2.73 -1.26
C VAL A 173 12.74 -2.94 -1.87
N VAL A 174 11.93 -1.89 -1.97
CA VAL A 174 10.56 -1.98 -2.49
C VAL A 174 10.42 -1.06 -3.69
N ALA A 175 10.10 -1.63 -4.86
CA ALA A 175 9.73 -0.89 -6.05
C ALA A 175 8.20 -0.84 -6.16
N LEU A 176 7.62 0.33 -5.91
CA LEU A 176 6.19 0.57 -5.89
C LEU A 176 5.79 1.34 -7.15
N VAL A 177 5.02 0.69 -8.04
CA VAL A 177 4.82 1.13 -9.43
C VAL A 177 3.47 1.81 -9.61
N ASP A 178 3.44 2.97 -10.26
CA ASP A 178 2.25 3.53 -10.87
C ASP A 178 2.13 3.10 -12.33
N HIS A 179 0.93 2.63 -12.68
CA HIS A 179 0.58 2.26 -14.04
C HIS A 179 -0.14 3.43 -14.72
N THR A 180 0.51 4.03 -15.71
CA THR A 180 0.01 5.22 -16.39
C THR A 180 -1.37 4.99 -17.01
N TYR A 181 -2.25 5.98 -16.86
CA TYR A 181 -3.66 5.95 -17.28
C TYR A 181 -4.58 4.98 -16.52
N GLU A 182 -4.10 4.30 -15.49
CA GLU A 182 -4.90 3.36 -14.69
C GLU A 182 -5.24 3.88 -13.29
N ASN A 183 -4.74 5.05 -12.90
CA ASN A 183 -4.92 5.64 -11.57
C ASN A 183 -5.30 7.14 -11.63
N SER A 184 -5.51 7.75 -10.46
CA SER A 184 -5.59 9.20 -10.30
C SER A 184 -4.26 9.79 -9.85
N GLY A 185 -3.92 10.99 -10.36
CA GLY A 185 -2.90 11.83 -9.75
C GLY A 185 -1.47 11.31 -9.87
N THR A 186 -1.11 10.60 -10.95
CA THR A 186 0.31 10.36 -11.26
C THR A 186 0.94 11.67 -11.74
N THR A 187 1.91 12.19 -10.97
CA THR A 187 2.74 13.32 -11.38
C THR A 187 3.97 12.83 -12.13
N PHE A 188 4.24 13.39 -13.31
CA PHE A 188 5.44 13.13 -14.11
C PHE A 188 6.47 14.24 -13.91
N PRO A 189 7.73 14.06 -14.37
CA PRO A 189 8.76 15.09 -14.17
C PRO A 189 8.46 16.46 -14.81
N ASP A 190 7.59 16.50 -15.82
CA ASP A 190 7.14 17.71 -16.50
C ASP A 190 5.97 18.43 -15.80
N GLY A 191 5.41 17.83 -14.74
CA GLY A 191 4.34 18.37 -13.92
C GLY A 191 3.05 17.58 -14.05
#